data_AF-A0A9R1JW47-F1
#
_entry.id   AF-A0A9R1JW47-F1
#
_cell.length_a   1.000
_cell.length_b   1.000
_cell.length_c   1.000
_cell.angle_alpha   90.00
_cell.angle_beta   90.00
_cell.angle_gamma   90.00
#
_symmetry.space_group_name_H-M   'P 1'
#
loop_
_entity.id
_entity.type
_entity.pdbx_description
1 polymer ?
#
loop_
_entity_poly.entity_id
_entity_poly.type
_entity_poly.pdbx_seq_one_letter_code
_entity_poly.pdbx_strand_id
1 'polypeptide(L)'
;MDATRALLLPRIDGAVPGVVDFRGGPAPRASTGRWSAAMFVLGVEIAERFAYHGVSANLISYLTGPLGESTAGAAAAINAWSGVATMLPLLVACVADAWLGRFRTIVLASVLFVVSMGMLTLSSALPVFHSDGCTSFTSLSGACSPSPVQVTIFYVSLYLVALAEAGHKPCAQAFGADQFDQHHPEESVSRSSFFNWWYFGMCSGTAATTMVSSYIQDNIGWGLGFGIPCLVMVFALAMFLLGTRRYRYYTSTQSSPFARLARAFVALLKGSKSSQCANSTLAGEDGEFNAEHREEVRGLLRLFPIWATCIIYAVIFSQSSTFFTKQAATLDRRIGATFRVPPAALQTFISLTIITFIPVYDRLFVPAARRFTRLSSGITMLQRIGTGLVLALVAMVVAALVEARRLGVARDAGLVDDPKVALPMSLWWMVPQYVLFGLSDVFAMIGLQEFFYDQVPDALRSLGLAFFLSIFGVGHFLSSFLISAIDGATKKSGASWFSNNLNRAHLDYFYWLLAGLCAAELAAFVVVSRVYVYKKRVAHHDHDDGGAVM
;
A
#
# COMPACT_ATOMS: atom_id res chain seq x y z
N MET A 1 9.32 4.45 32.31
CA MET A 1 8.63 4.74 33.59
C MET A 1 8.11 3.42 34.13
N ASP A 2 8.39 3.14 35.40
CA ASP A 2 8.08 1.85 36.05
C ASP A 2 6.58 1.50 36.02
N ALA A 3 6.29 0.34 35.44
CA ALA A 3 4.96 -0.21 35.17
C ALA A 3 4.13 -0.48 36.44
N THR A 4 4.79 -0.65 37.59
CA THR A 4 4.15 -0.95 38.87
C THR A 4 3.29 0.22 39.38
N ARG A 5 3.59 1.46 38.98
CA ARG A 5 2.81 2.64 39.40
C ARG A 5 1.47 2.80 38.68
N ALA A 6 1.32 2.29 37.45
CA ALA A 6 0.10 2.44 36.67
C ALA A 6 -1.02 1.49 37.11
N LEU A 7 -0.66 0.28 37.56
CA LEU A 7 -1.60 -0.71 38.13
C LEU A 7 -2.05 -0.35 39.56
N LEU A 8 -1.35 0.57 40.22
CA LEU A 8 -1.67 1.07 41.56
C LEU A 8 -2.43 2.41 41.55
N LEU A 9 -2.81 2.92 40.37
CA LEU A 9 -3.62 4.13 40.29
C LEU A 9 -5.03 3.83 40.84
N PRO A 10 -5.56 4.66 41.76
CA PRO A 10 -6.91 4.47 42.30
C PRO A 10 -7.91 4.34 41.15
N ARG A 11 -8.83 3.39 41.27
CA ARG A 11 -9.97 3.26 40.35
C ARG A 11 -10.85 4.50 40.54
N ILE A 12 -10.53 5.59 39.85
CA ILE A 12 -11.37 6.80 39.83
C ILE A 12 -12.63 6.45 39.06
N ASP A 13 -13.80 6.62 39.67
CA ASP A 13 -15.08 6.40 39.02
C ASP A 13 -15.16 7.18 37.70
N GLY A 14 -15.40 6.46 36.60
CA GLY A 14 -15.47 7.04 35.26
C GLY A 14 -14.15 7.10 34.48
N ALA A 15 -13.02 6.63 35.01
CA ALA A 15 -11.77 6.47 34.25
C ALA A 15 -11.73 5.15 33.46
N VAL A 16 -11.05 5.14 32.30
CA VAL A 16 -10.86 3.92 31.50
C VAL A 16 -9.67 3.11 32.07
N PRO A 17 -9.83 1.83 32.43
CA PRO A 17 -8.74 1.02 33.00
C PRO A 17 -7.55 0.87 32.05
N GLY A 18 -6.33 1.03 32.56
CA GLY A 18 -5.09 0.83 31.77
C GLY A 18 -4.81 1.91 30.71
N VAL A 19 -5.54 3.03 30.76
CA VAL A 19 -5.43 4.13 29.81
C VAL A 19 -5.09 5.43 30.54
N VAL A 20 -4.14 6.18 30.00
CA VAL A 20 -3.72 7.47 30.53
C VAL A 20 -4.11 8.62 29.61
N ASP A 21 -4.29 9.80 30.19
CA ASP A 21 -4.44 11.05 29.47
C ASP A 21 -3.08 11.62 29.04
N PHE A 22 -3.07 12.78 28.38
CA PHE A 22 -1.85 13.44 27.93
C PHE A 22 -0.91 13.88 29.07
N ARG A 23 -1.40 13.95 30.31
CA ARG A 23 -0.61 14.29 31.51
C ARG A 23 -0.08 13.03 32.22
N GLY A 24 -0.42 11.84 31.73
CA GLY A 24 -0.05 10.56 32.34
C GLY A 24 -0.93 10.17 33.54
N GLY A 25 -2.05 10.86 33.78
CA GLY A 25 -3.05 10.49 34.77
C GLY A 25 -4.13 9.57 34.20
N PRO A 26 -5.03 8.99 35.03
CA PRO A 26 -6.14 8.17 34.55
C PRO A 26 -7.03 8.92 33.56
N ALA A 27 -7.30 8.33 32.39
CA ALA A 27 -8.09 8.98 31.34
C ALA A 27 -9.60 9.01 31.68
N PRO A 28 -10.24 10.19 31.85
CA PRO A 28 -11.67 10.28 32.11
C PRO A 28 -12.48 9.93 30.85
N ARG A 29 -13.47 9.03 30.99
CA ARG A 29 -14.30 8.56 29.85
C ARG A 29 -15.14 9.67 29.22
N ALA A 30 -15.59 10.65 30.01
CA ALA A 30 -16.44 11.74 29.53
C ALA A 30 -15.70 12.77 28.65
N SER A 31 -14.40 12.98 28.87
CA SER A 31 -13.62 14.03 28.21
C SER A 31 -12.57 13.53 27.22
N THR A 32 -12.25 12.23 27.22
CA THR A 32 -11.23 11.63 26.35
C THR A 32 -11.80 10.52 25.46
N GLY A 33 -11.17 10.32 24.30
CA GLY A 33 -11.51 9.29 23.31
C GLY A 33 -12.75 9.60 22.49
N ARG A 34 -13.39 8.54 21.98
CA ARG A 34 -14.59 8.57 21.13
C ARG A 34 -14.37 9.36 19.84
N TRP A 35 -15.46 9.67 19.15
CA TRP A 35 -15.44 10.42 17.90
C TRP A 35 -14.77 11.80 18.00
N SER A 36 -14.89 12.48 19.13
CA SER A 36 -14.28 13.81 19.33
C SER A 36 -12.75 13.80 19.29
N ALA A 37 -12.13 12.65 19.54
CA ALA A 37 -10.71 12.39 19.38
C ALA A 37 -10.40 11.71 18.04
N ALA A 38 -11.17 10.68 17.67
CA ALA A 38 -10.96 9.90 16.44
C ALA A 38 -11.03 10.74 15.16
N MET A 39 -11.84 11.81 15.13
CA MET A 39 -11.92 12.73 13.98
C MET A 39 -10.60 13.44 13.68
N PHE A 40 -9.81 13.79 14.71
CA PHE A 40 -8.49 14.39 14.48
C PHE A 40 -7.52 13.38 13.85
N VAL A 41 -7.56 12.12 14.29
CA VAL A 41 -6.75 11.04 13.72
C VAL A 41 -7.13 10.77 12.26
N LEU A 42 -8.44 10.73 11.97
CA LEU A 42 -8.96 10.56 10.60
C LEU A 42 -8.53 11.73 9.69
N GLY A 43 -8.50 12.95 10.21
CA GLY A 43 -8.03 14.12 9.46
C GLY A 43 -6.57 14.01 9.02
N VAL A 44 -5.69 13.48 9.88
CA VAL A 44 -4.29 13.24 9.50
C VAL A 44 -4.17 12.14 8.47
N GLU A 45 -4.93 11.05 8.61
CA GLU A 45 -4.95 9.98 7.60
C GLU A 45 -5.32 10.50 6.22
N ILE A 46 -6.38 11.32 6.11
CA ILE A 46 -6.80 11.88 4.82
C ILE A 46 -5.70 12.79 4.24
N ALA A 47 -5.09 13.63 5.07
CA ALA A 47 -4.01 14.52 4.63
C ALA A 47 -2.77 13.74 4.18
N GLU A 48 -2.40 12.68 4.88
CA GLU A 48 -1.29 11.82 4.52
C GLU A 48 -1.58 11.09 3.21
N ARG A 49 -2.77 10.50 3.05
CA ARG A 49 -3.19 9.88 1.78
C ARG A 49 -3.10 10.86 0.62
N PHE A 50 -3.49 12.11 0.84
CA PHE A 50 -3.36 13.18 -0.14
C PHE A 50 -1.89 13.45 -0.50
N ALA A 51 -0.97 13.47 0.48
CA ALA A 51 0.46 13.65 0.24
C ALA A 51 1.10 12.46 -0.49
N TYR A 52 0.91 11.23 0.01
CA TYR A 52 1.53 10.04 -0.57
C TYR A 52 1.01 9.74 -1.97
N HIS A 53 -0.31 9.77 -2.18
CA HIS A 53 -0.89 9.54 -3.52
C HIS A 53 -0.66 10.71 -4.46
N GLY A 54 -0.56 11.94 -3.95
CA GLY A 54 -0.15 13.10 -4.74
C GLY A 54 1.23 12.93 -5.35
N VAL A 55 2.19 12.35 -4.61
CA VAL A 55 3.52 12.03 -5.15
C VAL A 55 3.47 10.80 -6.05
N SER A 56 3.00 9.66 -5.53
CA SER A 56 3.12 8.36 -6.22
C SER A 56 2.37 8.26 -7.54
N ALA A 57 1.16 8.84 -7.64
CA ALA A 57 0.29 8.62 -8.80
C ALA A 57 0.87 9.16 -10.11
N ASN A 58 1.61 10.28 -10.07
CA ASN A 58 2.14 10.93 -11.27
C ASN A 58 3.68 11.02 -11.28
N LEU A 59 4.35 10.28 -10.39
CA LEU A 59 5.80 10.31 -10.24
C LEU A 59 6.54 9.99 -11.55
N ILE A 60 5.98 9.07 -12.35
CA ILE A 60 6.57 8.66 -13.64
C ILE A 60 6.66 9.83 -14.62
N SER A 61 5.67 10.73 -14.63
CA SER A 61 5.67 11.92 -15.47
C SER A 61 6.71 12.94 -15.01
N TYR A 62 6.92 13.07 -13.69
CA TYR A 62 7.95 13.96 -13.14
C TYR A 62 9.36 13.47 -13.46
N LEU A 63 9.64 12.19 -13.22
CA LEU A 63 10.97 11.61 -13.46
C LEU A 63 11.35 11.68 -14.94
N THR A 64 10.41 11.35 -15.84
CA THR A 64 10.69 11.31 -17.28
C THR A 64 10.57 12.66 -18.00
N GLY A 65 9.89 13.63 -17.38
CA GLY A 65 9.74 14.99 -17.90
C GLY A 65 10.79 15.92 -17.28
N PRO A 66 10.46 16.63 -16.18
CA PRO A 66 11.37 17.55 -15.48
C PRO A 66 12.77 16.99 -15.17
N LEU A 67 12.89 15.75 -14.66
CA LEU A 67 14.21 15.18 -14.35
C LEU A 67 14.91 14.51 -15.54
N GLY A 68 14.22 14.36 -16.68
CA GLY A 68 14.80 13.81 -17.91
C GLY A 68 15.28 12.37 -17.82
N GLU A 69 14.81 11.57 -16.85
CA GLU A 69 15.19 10.16 -16.73
C GLU A 69 14.62 9.33 -17.88
N SER A 70 15.33 8.25 -18.21
CA SER A 70 14.82 7.28 -19.18
C SER A 70 13.52 6.65 -18.69
N THR A 71 12.62 6.27 -19.60
CA THR A 71 11.33 5.67 -19.23
C THR A 71 11.51 4.37 -18.43
N ALA A 72 12.50 3.54 -18.80
CA ALA A 72 12.89 2.35 -18.05
C ALA A 72 13.42 2.69 -16.65
N GLY A 73 14.39 3.60 -16.57
CA GLY A 73 15.04 4.01 -15.31
C GLY A 73 14.04 4.59 -14.32
N ALA A 74 13.16 5.48 -14.79
CA ALA A 74 12.12 6.08 -13.97
C ALA A 74 11.12 5.03 -13.45
N ALA A 75 10.64 4.12 -14.30
CA ALA A 75 9.74 3.06 -13.87
C ALA A 75 10.41 2.09 -12.87
N ALA A 76 11.68 1.75 -13.10
CA ALA A 76 12.46 0.93 -12.17
C ALA A 76 12.70 1.64 -10.83
N ALA A 77 13.02 2.93 -10.83
CA ALA A 77 13.22 3.72 -9.62
C ALA A 77 11.93 3.86 -8.81
N ILE A 78 10.79 4.11 -9.46
CA ILE A 78 9.47 4.15 -8.80
C ILE A 78 9.16 2.81 -8.16
N ASN A 79 9.36 1.71 -8.88
CA ASN A 79 9.10 0.38 -8.35
C ASN A 79 10.05 0.04 -7.19
N ALA A 80 11.32 0.41 -7.24
CA ALA A 80 12.23 0.26 -6.11
C ALA A 80 11.77 1.07 -4.89
N TRP A 81 11.38 2.33 -5.10
CA TRP A 81 10.84 3.19 -4.04
C TRP A 81 9.55 2.64 -3.42
N SER A 82 8.59 2.18 -4.24
CA SER A 82 7.37 1.52 -3.76
C SER A 82 7.67 0.24 -2.99
N GLY A 83 8.70 -0.51 -3.40
CA GLY A 83 9.21 -1.66 -2.66
C GLY A 83 9.70 -1.29 -1.26
N VAL A 84 10.47 -0.20 -1.13
CA VAL A 84 10.90 0.31 0.17
C VAL A 84 9.71 0.81 0.99
N ALA A 85 8.82 1.63 0.42
CA ALA A 85 7.66 2.20 1.11
C ALA A 85 6.71 1.13 1.68
N THR A 86 6.62 -0.03 1.03
CA THR A 86 5.79 -1.15 1.49
C THR A 86 6.50 -2.06 2.51
N MET A 87 7.83 -2.16 2.48
CA MET A 87 8.61 -3.03 3.38
C MET A 87 9.03 -2.37 4.67
N LEU A 88 9.34 -1.08 4.60
CA LEU A 88 9.78 -0.28 5.73
C LEU A 88 8.77 -0.23 6.90
N PRO A 89 7.43 -0.26 6.70
CA PRO A 89 6.46 -0.35 7.80
C PRO A 89 6.73 -1.54 8.74
N LEU A 90 7.26 -2.66 8.24
CA LEU A 90 7.58 -3.83 9.06
C LEU A 90 8.64 -3.51 10.11
N LEU A 91 9.68 -2.77 9.69
CA LEU A 91 10.78 -2.37 10.57
C LEU A 91 10.35 -1.22 11.49
N VAL A 92 9.65 -0.22 10.95
CA VAL A 92 9.26 0.97 11.70
C VAL A 92 8.20 0.65 12.74
N ALA A 93 7.25 -0.26 12.47
CA ALA A 93 6.26 -0.71 13.45
C ALA A 93 6.93 -1.35 14.68
N CYS A 94 8.00 -2.14 14.48
CA CYS A 94 8.76 -2.73 15.58
C CYS A 94 9.38 -1.67 16.49
N VAL A 95 9.98 -0.64 15.89
CA VAL A 95 10.60 0.49 16.62
C VAL A 95 9.53 1.33 17.33
N ALA A 96 8.40 1.55 16.67
CA ALA A 96 7.26 2.27 17.22
C ALA A 96 6.70 1.58 18.48
N ASP A 97 6.46 0.28 18.41
CA ASP A 97 5.91 -0.48 19.53
C ASP A 97 6.92 -0.68 20.66
N ALA A 98 8.22 -0.76 20.35
CA ALA A 98 9.26 -0.97 21.36
C ALA A 98 9.60 0.31 22.14
N TRP A 99 9.81 1.43 21.45
CA TRP A 99 10.52 2.59 22.03
C TRP A 99 9.75 3.92 21.95
N LEU A 100 8.99 4.16 20.89
CA LEU A 100 8.41 5.49 20.64
C LEU A 100 6.96 5.62 21.14
N GLY A 101 6.17 4.55 21.00
CA GLY A 101 4.71 4.58 21.16
C GLY A 101 4.01 5.21 19.96
N ARG A 102 2.75 4.78 19.71
CA ARG A 102 1.97 5.12 18.51
C ARG A 102 1.86 6.62 18.25
N PHE A 103 1.51 7.40 19.27
CA PHE A 103 1.34 8.85 19.15
C PHE A 103 2.62 9.58 18.72
N ARG A 104 3.76 9.28 19.36
CA ARG A 104 5.03 9.94 19.03
C ARG A 104 5.50 9.56 17.63
N THR A 105 5.29 8.30 17.23
CA THR A 105 5.57 7.86 15.87
C THR A 105 4.74 8.62 14.85
N ILE A 106 3.43 8.83 15.08
CA ILE A 106 2.58 9.61 14.16
C ILE A 106 3.08 11.05 14.04
N VAL A 107 3.43 11.70 15.16
CA VAL A 107 3.97 13.07 15.15
C VAL A 107 5.30 13.14 14.38
N LEU A 108 6.24 12.25 14.66
CA LEU A 108 7.54 12.20 13.97
C LEU A 108 7.36 11.92 12.47
N ALA A 109 6.49 10.98 12.11
CA ALA A 109 6.16 10.67 10.72
C ALA A 109 5.53 11.87 10.01
N SER A 110 4.62 12.60 10.69
CA SER A 110 3.97 13.79 10.13
C SER A 110 4.96 14.93 9.89
N VAL A 111 5.89 15.17 10.82
CA VAL A 111 7.00 16.13 10.64
C VAL A 111 7.86 15.70 9.45
N LEU A 112 8.17 14.41 9.34
CA LEU A 112 8.96 13.88 8.23
C LEU A 112 8.25 14.05 6.87
N PHE A 113 6.92 13.88 6.83
CA PHE A 113 6.10 14.20 5.65
C PHE A 113 6.20 15.69 5.29
N VAL A 114 6.08 16.60 6.26
CA VAL A 114 6.21 18.04 6.00
C VAL A 114 7.59 18.37 5.43
N VAL A 115 8.66 17.85 6.04
CA VAL A 115 10.04 18.09 5.58
C VAL A 115 10.24 17.53 4.17
N SER A 116 9.82 16.29 3.91
CA SER A 116 9.98 15.65 2.61
C SER A 116 9.18 16.34 1.51
N MET A 117 7.91 16.70 1.74
CA MET A 117 7.11 17.46 0.79
C MET A 117 7.67 18.87 0.56
N GLY A 118 8.18 19.52 1.61
CA GLY A 118 8.90 20.80 1.50
C GLY A 118 10.14 20.70 0.62
N MET A 119 10.95 19.64 0.79
CA MET A 119 12.13 19.38 -0.05
C MET A 119 11.76 19.05 -1.51
N LEU A 120 10.69 18.27 -1.76
CA LEU A 120 10.16 18.03 -3.11
C LEU A 120 9.69 19.32 -3.78
N THR A 121 9.00 20.17 -3.02
CA THR A 121 8.56 21.49 -3.48
C THR A 121 9.76 22.37 -3.81
N LEU A 122 10.79 22.40 -2.96
CA LEU A 122 12.01 23.16 -3.19
C LEU A 122 12.76 22.70 -4.44
N SER A 123 12.90 21.38 -4.61
CA SER A 123 13.56 20.75 -5.75
C SER A 123 12.83 21.02 -7.08
N SER A 124 11.50 21.17 -7.04
CA SER A 124 10.67 21.42 -8.23
C SER A 124 10.39 22.89 -8.53
N ALA A 125 10.44 23.78 -7.53
CA ALA A 125 10.04 25.19 -7.67
C ALA A 125 11.21 26.17 -7.81
N LEU A 126 12.43 25.82 -7.37
CA LEU A 126 13.56 26.76 -7.40
C LEU A 126 14.34 26.71 -8.72
N PRO A 127 14.45 27.83 -9.46
CA PRO A 127 15.28 27.95 -10.66
C PRO A 127 16.78 27.77 -10.38
N VAL A 128 17.22 27.97 -9.12
CA VAL A 128 18.63 27.88 -8.68
C VAL A 128 19.25 26.50 -8.96
N PHE A 129 18.43 25.47 -9.12
CA PHE A 129 18.87 24.11 -9.42
C PHE A 129 18.91 23.76 -10.92
N HIS A 130 18.34 24.61 -11.79
CA HIS A 130 18.56 24.51 -13.23
C HIS A 130 19.90 25.19 -13.52
N SER A 131 20.88 24.43 -14.02
CA SER A 131 22.24 24.91 -14.27
C SER A 131 22.26 26.25 -15.01
N ASP A 132 23.07 27.17 -14.48
CA ASP A 132 23.42 28.47 -15.07
C ASP A 132 23.57 28.41 -16.60
N GLY A 133 22.71 29.12 -17.33
CA GLY A 133 22.89 29.38 -18.77
C GLY A 133 21.65 29.25 -19.68
N CYS A 134 20.52 28.71 -19.23
CA CYS A 134 19.29 28.67 -20.04
C CYS A 134 18.49 30.00 -19.98
N THR A 135 19.15 31.13 -20.27
CA THR A 135 18.52 32.44 -20.55
C THR A 135 18.72 32.79 -22.02
N SER A 136 18.08 32.05 -22.93
CA SER A 136 17.92 32.51 -24.31
C SER A 136 16.65 31.93 -24.92
N PHE A 137 15.74 32.84 -25.27
CA PHE A 137 14.40 32.61 -25.79
C PHE A 137 14.40 32.10 -27.26
N THR A 138 15.40 31.32 -27.68
CA THR A 138 15.64 31.00 -29.10
C THR A 138 16.23 29.62 -29.43
N SER A 139 16.41 28.69 -28.49
CA SER A 139 16.83 27.31 -28.84
C SER A 139 15.65 26.34 -28.88
N LEU A 140 15.06 26.16 -30.07
CA LEU A 140 14.42 24.90 -30.44
C LEU A 140 15.47 23.79 -30.31
N SER A 141 15.26 22.84 -29.39
CA SER A 141 16.02 21.58 -29.22
C SER A 141 17.17 21.62 -28.21
N GLY A 142 16.84 21.46 -26.92
CA GLY A 142 17.79 21.09 -25.88
C GLY A 142 17.11 21.08 -24.52
N ALA A 143 16.73 19.91 -24.01
CA ALA A 143 16.26 19.79 -22.64
C ALA A 143 17.43 20.12 -21.71
N CYS A 144 17.35 21.22 -20.94
CA CYS A 144 18.39 21.55 -19.94
C CYS A 144 18.41 20.40 -18.92
N SER A 145 19.54 19.69 -18.77
CA SER A 145 19.68 18.58 -17.82
C SER A 145 19.60 19.10 -16.38
N PRO A 146 18.85 18.43 -15.47
CA PRO A 146 18.76 18.86 -14.08
C PRO A 146 20.13 18.80 -13.39
N SER A 147 20.40 19.69 -12.44
CA SER A 147 21.65 19.62 -11.69
C SER A 147 21.70 18.35 -10.82
N PRO A 148 22.88 17.75 -10.60
CA PRO A 148 23.02 16.58 -9.72
C PRO A 148 22.51 16.83 -8.30
N VAL A 149 22.61 18.07 -7.83
CA VAL A 149 22.11 18.50 -6.51
C VAL A 149 20.58 18.44 -6.49
N GLN A 150 19.90 18.92 -7.54
CA GLN A 150 18.44 18.82 -7.67
C GLN A 150 17.95 17.38 -7.55
N VAL A 151 18.59 16.49 -8.33
CA VAL A 151 18.24 15.06 -8.39
C VAL A 151 18.51 14.40 -7.04
N THR A 152 19.62 14.74 -6.38
CA THR A 152 19.93 14.20 -5.04
C THR A 152 18.90 14.64 -4.01
N ILE A 153 18.58 15.93 -3.95
CA ILE A 153 17.55 16.46 -3.04
C ILE A 153 16.21 15.78 -3.30
N PHE A 154 15.84 15.62 -4.57
CA PHE A 154 14.61 14.95 -4.98
C PHE A 154 14.55 13.50 -4.45
N TYR A 155 15.56 12.68 -4.73
CA TYR A 155 15.57 11.29 -4.29
C TYR A 155 15.63 11.16 -2.76
N VAL A 156 16.44 11.97 -2.08
CA VAL A 156 16.46 12.01 -0.60
C VAL A 156 15.05 12.31 -0.08
N SER A 157 14.39 13.34 -0.62
CA SER A 157 13.03 13.68 -0.21
C SER A 157 12.02 12.57 -0.52
N LEU A 158 12.13 11.90 -1.66
CA LEU A 158 11.27 10.78 -2.05
C LEU A 158 11.41 9.59 -1.07
N TYR A 159 12.63 9.23 -0.67
CA TYR A 159 12.84 8.17 0.33
C TYR A 159 12.43 8.60 1.74
N LEU A 160 12.49 9.89 2.08
CA LEU A 160 11.92 10.41 3.32
C LEU A 160 10.38 10.30 3.33
N VAL A 161 9.71 10.50 2.18
CA VAL A 161 8.26 10.20 2.04
C VAL A 161 7.97 8.73 2.37
N ALA A 162 8.77 7.79 1.85
CA ALA A 162 8.59 6.36 2.15
C ALA A 162 8.78 6.04 3.65
N LEU A 163 9.76 6.66 4.30
CA LEU A 163 9.99 6.51 5.74
C LEU A 163 8.86 7.14 6.58
N ALA A 164 8.34 8.29 6.15
CA ALA A 164 7.21 8.95 6.80
C ALA A 164 5.95 8.09 6.71
N GLU A 165 5.64 7.58 5.51
CA GLU A 165 4.52 6.66 5.26
C GLU A 165 4.63 5.40 6.13
N ALA A 166 5.84 4.84 6.24
CA ALA A 166 6.09 3.64 7.02
C ALA A 166 5.79 3.79 8.52
N GLY A 167 6.02 4.97 9.09
CA GLY A 167 5.66 5.28 10.48
C GLY A 167 4.19 5.63 10.65
N HIS A 168 3.61 6.34 9.69
CA HIS A 168 2.24 6.83 9.79
C HIS A 168 1.22 5.70 9.72
N LYS A 169 1.27 4.89 8.65
CA LYS A 169 0.24 3.90 8.29
C LYS A 169 -0.11 2.88 9.38
N PRO A 170 0.84 2.15 10.00
CA PRO A 170 0.50 1.18 11.04
C PRO A 170 0.06 1.84 12.35
N CYS A 171 0.60 3.01 12.68
CA CYS A 171 0.34 3.67 13.95
C CYS A 171 -0.96 4.49 13.96
N ALA A 172 -1.29 5.19 12.87
CA ALA A 172 -2.46 6.06 12.79
C ALA A 172 -3.77 5.27 12.91
N GLN A 173 -3.91 4.19 12.14
CA GLN A 173 -5.11 3.35 12.18
C GLN A 173 -5.29 2.71 13.58
N ALA A 174 -4.22 2.19 14.16
CA ALA A 174 -4.25 1.59 15.49
C ALA A 174 -4.58 2.63 16.57
N PHE A 175 -3.95 3.81 16.52
CA PHE A 175 -4.20 4.90 17.46
C PHE A 175 -5.62 5.46 17.36
N GLY A 176 -6.18 5.54 16.15
CA GLY A 176 -7.57 5.93 15.93
C GLY A 176 -8.55 4.92 16.53
N ALA A 177 -8.29 3.63 16.35
CA ALA A 177 -9.10 2.56 16.93
C ALA A 177 -9.04 2.54 18.46
N ASP A 178 -7.87 2.84 19.05
CA ASP A 178 -7.67 2.93 20.50
C ASP A 178 -8.56 3.99 21.16
N GLN A 179 -9.05 4.99 20.41
CA GLN A 179 -9.91 6.02 20.98
C GLN A 179 -11.26 5.47 21.48
N PHE A 180 -11.62 4.25 21.12
CA PHE A 180 -12.84 3.57 21.53
C PHE A 180 -12.53 2.39 22.45
N ASP A 181 -13.19 2.32 23.60
CA ASP A 181 -13.08 1.17 24.51
C ASP A 181 -13.78 -0.07 23.93
N GLN A 182 -13.04 -1.17 23.80
CA GLN A 182 -13.54 -2.44 23.28
C GLN A 182 -14.55 -3.12 24.21
N HIS A 183 -14.40 -2.94 25.52
CA HIS A 183 -15.21 -3.62 26.51
C HIS A 183 -16.53 -2.89 26.79
N HIS A 184 -16.71 -1.69 26.23
CA HIS A 184 -17.93 -0.91 26.38
C HIS A 184 -18.87 -1.13 25.19
N PRO A 185 -20.15 -1.50 25.42
CA PRO A 185 -21.07 -1.87 24.34
C PRO A 185 -21.27 -0.75 23.31
N GLU A 186 -21.46 0.50 23.75
CA GLU A 186 -21.66 1.62 22.82
C GLU A 186 -20.39 2.07 22.07
N GLU A 187 -19.22 1.99 22.73
CA GLU A 187 -17.96 2.42 22.11
C GLU A 187 -17.45 1.36 21.14
N SER A 188 -17.70 0.07 21.41
CA SER A 188 -17.40 -1.04 20.50
C SER A 188 -18.15 -0.92 19.16
N VAL A 189 -19.44 -0.57 19.20
CA VAL A 189 -20.22 -0.30 17.97
C VAL A 189 -19.67 0.93 17.24
N SER A 190 -19.35 2.00 17.98
CA SER A 190 -18.74 3.21 17.41
C SER A 190 -17.38 2.91 16.76
N ARG A 191 -16.58 2.02 17.34
CA ARG A 191 -15.30 1.57 16.79
C ARG A 191 -15.46 0.85 15.45
N SER A 192 -16.48 -0.01 15.32
CA SER A 192 -16.81 -0.65 14.05
C SER A 192 -17.18 0.39 12.98
N SER A 193 -18.00 1.37 13.35
CA SER A 193 -18.35 2.50 12.47
C SER A 193 -17.11 3.33 12.07
N PHE A 194 -16.15 3.55 12.99
CA PHE A 194 -14.87 4.20 12.69
C PHE A 194 -14.10 3.48 11.58
N PHE A 195 -13.99 2.15 11.62
CA PHE A 195 -13.30 1.40 10.55
C PHE A 195 -14.01 1.52 9.19
N ASN A 196 -15.34 1.55 9.18
CA ASN A 196 -16.10 1.77 7.93
C ASN A 196 -15.82 3.16 7.34
N TRP A 197 -15.85 4.20 8.18
CA TRP A 197 -15.53 5.57 7.75
C TRP A 197 -14.07 5.75 7.36
N TRP A 198 -13.15 5.07 8.05
CA TRP A 198 -11.73 5.04 7.69
C TRP A 198 -11.53 4.48 6.29
N TYR A 199 -12.13 3.33 5.98
CA TYR A 199 -12.03 2.71 4.67
C TYR A 199 -12.67 3.57 3.58
N PHE A 200 -13.87 4.10 3.82
CA PHE A 200 -14.54 5.01 2.89
C PHE A 200 -13.71 6.27 2.61
N GLY A 201 -13.16 6.89 3.67
CA GLY A 201 -12.29 8.06 3.59
C GLY A 201 -11.01 7.78 2.81
N MET A 202 -10.41 6.61 2.99
CA MET A 202 -9.23 6.17 2.24
C MET A 202 -9.52 6.05 0.74
N CYS A 203 -10.57 5.30 0.36
CA CYS A 203 -10.88 5.08 -1.07
C CYS A 203 -11.32 6.37 -1.78
N SER A 204 -12.20 7.16 -1.16
CA SER A 204 -12.66 8.44 -1.72
C SER A 204 -11.53 9.49 -1.76
N GLY A 205 -10.69 9.52 -0.72
CA GLY A 205 -9.52 10.39 -0.62
C GLY A 205 -8.50 10.10 -1.71
N THR A 206 -8.12 8.83 -1.94
CA THR A 206 -7.20 8.44 -3.02
C THR A 206 -7.76 8.82 -4.39
N ALA A 207 -9.04 8.52 -4.67
CA ALA A 207 -9.68 8.87 -5.93
C ALA A 207 -9.64 10.40 -6.20
N ALA A 208 -10.03 11.19 -5.20
CA ALA A 208 -10.02 12.65 -5.31
C ALA A 208 -8.58 13.19 -5.44
N THR A 209 -7.63 12.65 -4.68
CA THR A 209 -6.21 13.04 -4.72
C THR A 209 -5.61 12.81 -6.10
N THR A 210 -5.77 11.61 -6.66
CA THR A 210 -5.21 11.27 -7.95
C THR A 210 -5.78 12.15 -9.07
N MET A 211 -7.06 12.49 -9.00
CA MET A 211 -7.67 13.41 -9.97
C MET A 211 -7.16 14.85 -9.80
N VAL A 212 -7.23 15.41 -8.59
CA VAL A 212 -6.92 16.82 -8.33
C VAL A 212 -5.42 17.08 -8.38
N SER A 213 -4.61 16.26 -7.72
CA SER A 213 -3.16 16.45 -7.64
C SER A 213 -2.51 16.30 -9.01
N SER A 214 -2.87 15.26 -9.78
CA SER A 214 -2.34 15.09 -11.14
C SER A 214 -2.79 16.23 -12.08
N TYR A 215 -3.96 16.81 -11.87
CA TYR A 215 -4.38 17.99 -12.65
C TYR A 215 -3.52 19.21 -12.35
N ILE A 216 -3.28 19.49 -11.06
CA ILE A 216 -2.42 20.60 -10.64
C ILE A 216 -1.00 20.41 -11.18
N GLN A 217 -0.46 19.21 -11.07
CA GLN A 217 0.90 18.90 -11.52
C GLN A 217 1.08 19.07 -13.04
N ASP A 218 0.15 18.54 -13.84
CA ASP A 218 0.28 18.53 -15.30
C ASP A 218 -0.13 19.85 -15.96
N ASN A 219 -1.11 20.57 -15.41
CA ASN A 219 -1.68 21.76 -16.07
C ASN A 219 -1.30 23.09 -15.41
N ILE A 220 -0.92 23.10 -14.13
CA ILE A 220 -0.59 24.32 -13.39
C ILE A 220 0.91 24.39 -13.09
N GLY A 221 1.47 23.33 -12.49
CA GLY A 221 2.91 23.20 -12.27
C GLY A 221 3.28 22.32 -11.07
N TRP A 222 4.47 21.73 -11.16
CA TRP A 222 4.99 20.77 -10.17
C TRP A 222 5.27 21.38 -8.80
N GLY A 223 5.73 22.63 -8.73
CA GLY A 223 5.96 23.33 -7.47
C GLY A 223 4.68 23.43 -6.61
N LEU A 224 3.54 23.77 -7.21
CA LEU A 224 2.25 23.75 -6.51
C LEU A 224 1.75 22.33 -6.25
N GLY A 225 2.01 21.42 -7.19
CA GLY A 225 1.67 20.00 -7.08
C GLY A 225 2.25 19.31 -5.84
N PHE A 226 3.47 19.67 -5.43
CA PHE A 226 4.08 19.19 -4.19
C PHE A 226 3.89 20.14 -3.00
N GLY A 227 3.75 21.45 -3.26
CA GLY A 227 3.58 22.47 -2.21
C GLY A 227 2.23 22.41 -1.51
N ILE A 228 1.14 22.14 -2.24
CA ILE A 228 -0.20 22.03 -1.63
C ILE A 228 -0.27 20.87 -0.63
N PRO A 229 0.17 19.63 -0.95
CA PRO A 229 0.21 18.58 0.06
C PRO A 229 1.10 18.89 1.26
N CYS A 230 2.19 19.66 1.08
CA CYS A 230 3.01 20.14 2.21
C CYS A 230 2.18 20.99 3.19
N LEU A 231 1.44 21.99 2.67
CA LEU A 231 0.57 22.85 3.49
C LEU A 231 -0.56 22.06 4.16
N VAL A 232 -1.15 21.11 3.44
CA VAL A 232 -2.18 20.21 3.98
C VAL A 232 -1.63 19.37 5.13
N MET A 233 -0.40 18.85 5.02
CA MET A 233 0.25 18.10 6.09
C MET A 233 0.60 18.98 7.31
N VAL A 234 1.04 20.22 7.11
CA VAL A 234 1.28 21.18 8.21
C VAL A 234 -0.02 21.44 8.98
N PHE A 235 -1.10 21.71 8.25
CA PHE A 235 -2.42 21.93 8.85
C PHE A 235 -2.92 20.69 9.59
N ALA A 236 -2.79 19.51 8.99
CA ALA A 236 -3.20 18.25 9.59
C ALA A 236 -2.41 17.93 10.87
N LEU A 237 -1.09 18.16 10.88
CA LEU A 237 -0.27 18.02 12.09
C LEU A 237 -0.71 18.99 13.18
N ALA A 238 -0.99 20.25 12.85
CA ALA A 238 -1.49 21.22 13.82
C ALA A 238 -2.84 20.77 14.43
N MET A 239 -3.76 20.28 13.59
CA MET A 239 -5.04 19.74 14.04
C MET A 239 -4.85 18.49 14.92
N PHE A 240 -3.95 17.58 14.53
CA PHE A 240 -3.64 16.40 15.33
C PHE A 240 -3.13 16.76 16.72
N LEU A 241 -2.21 17.73 16.80
CA LEU A 241 -1.64 18.19 18.05
C LEU A 241 -2.67 18.94 18.90
N LEU A 242 -3.63 19.66 18.29
CA LEU A 242 -4.75 20.26 19.01
C LEU A 242 -5.63 19.20 19.70
N GLY A 243 -5.76 18.02 19.08
CA GLY A 243 -6.45 16.86 19.63
C GLY A 243 -5.78 16.23 20.86
N THR A 244 -4.52 16.58 21.19
CA THR A 244 -3.71 15.95 22.26
C THR A 244 -4.45 15.82 23.60
N ARG A 245 -5.22 16.86 23.99
CA ARG A 245 -5.96 16.85 25.26
C ARG A 245 -7.14 15.87 25.30
N ARG A 246 -7.60 15.41 24.14
CA ARG A 246 -8.74 14.50 23.99
C ARG A 246 -8.32 13.05 23.77
N TYR A 247 -7.06 12.78 23.43
CA TYR A 247 -6.63 11.41 23.14
C TYR A 247 -6.55 10.54 24.39
N ARG A 248 -6.82 9.25 24.17
CA ARG A 248 -6.54 8.15 25.09
C ARG A 248 -5.22 7.50 24.71
N TYR A 249 -4.34 7.32 25.70
CA TYR A 249 -3.03 6.70 25.51
C TYR A 249 -2.99 5.37 26.25
N TYR A 250 -2.86 4.28 25.49
CA TYR A 250 -2.71 2.95 26.06
C TYR A 250 -1.25 2.72 26.40
N THR A 251 -0.97 2.34 27.64
CA THR A 251 0.36 1.89 28.03
C THR A 251 0.53 0.45 27.55
N SER A 252 1.30 0.25 26.48
CA SER A 252 1.62 -1.09 25.99
C SER A 252 2.50 -1.82 27.02
N THR A 253 1.92 -2.76 27.76
CA THR A 253 2.62 -3.69 28.66
C THR A 253 3.03 -4.99 27.96
N GLN A 254 2.56 -5.22 26.72
CA GLN A 254 2.87 -6.45 25.98
C GLN A 254 4.15 -6.30 25.15
N SER A 255 5.03 -7.31 25.22
CA SER A 255 6.20 -7.42 24.34
C SER A 255 5.79 -7.43 22.87
N SER A 256 6.52 -6.73 21.99
CA SER A 256 6.15 -6.63 20.58
C SER A 256 6.01 -8.05 19.97
N PRO A 257 4.93 -8.32 19.21
CA PRO A 257 4.72 -9.62 18.54
C PRO A 257 5.93 -10.03 17.69
N PHE A 258 6.61 -9.06 17.07
CA PHE A 258 7.83 -9.27 16.30
C PHE A 258 9.02 -9.70 17.16
N ALA A 259 9.20 -9.15 18.37
CA ALA A 259 10.26 -9.60 19.28
C ALA A 259 9.99 -11.01 19.83
N ARG A 260 8.72 -11.41 19.99
CA ARG A 260 8.36 -12.81 20.30
C ARG A 260 8.73 -13.74 19.14
N LEU A 261 8.37 -13.37 17.92
CA LEU A 261 8.68 -14.14 16.71
C LEU A 261 10.19 -14.24 16.45
N ALA A 262 10.95 -13.14 16.58
CA ALA A 262 12.39 -13.16 16.40
C ALA A 262 13.06 -14.11 17.40
N ARG A 263 12.60 -14.11 18.65
CA ARG A 263 13.03 -15.09 19.66
C ARG A 263 12.65 -16.52 19.26
N ALA A 264 11.44 -16.73 18.74
CA ALA A 264 10.97 -18.04 18.25
C ALA A 264 11.83 -18.58 17.10
N PHE A 265 12.12 -17.77 16.09
CA PHE A 265 12.99 -18.16 14.97
C PHE A 265 14.41 -18.46 15.42
N VAL A 266 14.98 -17.62 16.30
CA VAL A 266 16.31 -17.86 16.87
C VAL A 266 16.33 -19.15 17.70
N ALA A 267 15.29 -19.42 18.47
CA ALA A 267 15.14 -20.65 19.24
C ALA A 267 15.05 -21.89 18.33
N LEU A 268 14.32 -21.82 17.21
CA LEU A 268 14.26 -22.89 16.20
C LEU A 268 15.60 -23.15 15.52
N LEU A 269 16.32 -22.09 15.11
CA LEU A 269 17.64 -22.21 14.48
C LEU A 269 18.68 -22.79 15.44
N LYS A 270 18.60 -22.44 16.74
CA LYS A 270 19.46 -23.01 17.79
C LYS A 270 19.05 -24.44 18.16
N GLY A 271 17.75 -24.73 18.25
CA GLY A 271 17.20 -26.05 18.54
C GLY A 271 17.53 -27.08 17.45
N SER A 272 17.57 -26.66 16.18
CA SER A 272 18.01 -27.51 15.06
C SER A 272 19.47 -27.96 15.16
N LYS A 273 20.33 -27.28 15.96
CA LYS A 273 21.70 -27.73 16.25
C LYS A 273 21.80 -28.63 17.49
N SER A 274 20.77 -28.63 18.36
CA SER A 274 20.75 -29.38 19.62
C SER A 274 19.99 -30.72 19.55
N SER A 275 19.37 -31.02 18.40
CA SER A 275 18.45 -32.15 18.22
C SER A 275 19.15 -33.53 18.17
N GLN A 276 20.46 -33.61 18.41
CA GLN A 276 21.20 -34.88 18.44
C GLN A 276 21.49 -35.42 19.86
N CYS A 277 21.21 -34.65 20.93
CA CYS A 277 21.42 -35.10 22.31
C CYS A 277 20.36 -34.51 23.26
N ALA A 278 19.14 -35.05 23.29
CA ALA A 278 18.25 -34.99 24.46
C ALA A 278 16.99 -35.82 24.18
N ASN A 279 17.11 -37.14 24.27
CA ASN A 279 15.95 -37.94 24.65
C ASN A 279 15.79 -37.83 26.17
N SER A 280 14.53 -37.78 26.59
CA SER A 280 14.01 -37.89 27.96
C SER A 280 14.18 -36.70 28.93
N THR A 281 13.02 -36.34 29.51
CA THR A 281 12.83 -35.80 30.88
C THR A 281 12.97 -34.29 31.17
N LEU A 282 12.37 -33.40 30.37
CA LEU A 282 11.92 -32.07 30.86
C LEU A 282 10.64 -31.62 30.12
N ALA A 283 9.49 -32.23 30.45
CA ALA A 283 8.19 -31.65 30.16
C ALA A 283 7.83 -30.67 31.29
N GLY A 284 8.46 -29.49 31.27
CA GLY A 284 8.09 -28.33 32.10
C GLY A 284 7.51 -27.21 31.23
N GLU A 285 7.21 -26.05 31.83
CA GLU A 285 6.70 -24.84 31.17
C GLU A 285 7.52 -24.45 29.91
N ASP A 286 8.83 -24.73 29.90
CA ASP A 286 9.72 -24.52 28.75
C ASP A 286 9.41 -25.42 27.53
N GLY A 287 8.87 -26.62 27.76
CA GLY A 287 8.48 -27.57 26.72
C GLY A 287 7.19 -27.15 26.01
N GLU A 288 6.22 -26.67 26.77
CA GLU A 288 4.93 -26.16 26.28
C GLU A 288 5.10 -24.81 25.57
N PHE A 289 5.90 -23.91 26.15
CA PHE A 289 6.35 -22.67 25.50
C PHE A 289 7.03 -22.95 24.16
N ASN A 290 7.98 -23.88 24.09
CA ASN A 290 8.65 -24.25 22.84
C ASN A 290 7.73 -25.00 21.84
N ALA A 291 6.64 -25.62 22.30
CA ALA A 291 5.66 -26.26 21.43
C ALA A 291 4.76 -25.23 20.74
N GLU A 292 4.22 -24.27 21.50
CA GLU A 292 3.38 -23.18 20.98
C GLU A 292 4.13 -22.36 19.90
N HIS A 293 5.36 -21.94 20.20
CA HIS A 293 6.20 -21.19 19.24
C HIS A 293 6.56 -22.01 17.98
N ARG A 294 6.65 -23.34 18.09
CA ARG A 294 6.89 -24.24 16.94
C ARG A 294 5.67 -24.33 16.04
N GLU A 295 4.48 -24.44 16.62
CA GLU A 295 3.23 -24.43 15.86
C GLU A 295 3.00 -23.09 15.17
N GLU A 296 3.35 -21.98 15.82
CA GLU A 296 3.27 -20.65 15.25
C GLU A 296 4.12 -20.51 13.98
N VAL A 297 5.39 -20.90 14.03
CA VAL A 297 6.29 -20.83 12.88
C VAL A 297 5.88 -21.82 11.79
N ARG A 298 5.42 -23.03 12.15
CA ARG A 298 4.88 -23.99 11.18
C ARG A 298 3.63 -23.43 10.47
N GLY A 299 2.78 -22.70 11.19
CA GLY A 299 1.63 -21.99 10.64
C GLY A 299 2.05 -20.98 9.58
N LEU A 300 3.03 -20.14 9.87
CA LEU A 300 3.57 -19.16 8.91
C LEU A 300 4.21 -19.82 7.68
N LEU A 301 5.01 -20.88 7.89
CA LEU A 301 5.66 -21.61 6.79
C LEU A 301 4.67 -22.24 5.82
N ARG A 302 3.47 -22.62 6.29
CA ARG A 302 2.39 -23.12 5.42
C ARG A 302 1.84 -22.04 4.48
N LEU A 303 1.94 -20.76 4.84
CA LEU A 303 1.48 -19.64 4.01
C LEU A 303 2.48 -19.27 2.91
N PHE A 304 3.74 -19.61 3.10
CA PHE A 304 4.83 -19.23 2.19
C PHE A 304 4.63 -19.69 0.74
N PRO A 305 4.12 -20.90 0.43
CA PRO A 305 3.84 -21.30 -0.94
C PRO A 305 2.82 -20.39 -1.63
N ILE A 306 1.70 -20.07 -0.95
CA ILE A 306 0.69 -19.16 -1.49
C ILE A 306 1.28 -17.76 -1.68
N TRP A 307 2.02 -17.27 -0.69
CA TRP A 307 2.76 -16.01 -0.74
C TRP A 307 3.66 -15.93 -1.98
N ALA A 308 4.48 -16.96 -2.22
CA ALA A 308 5.42 -17.01 -3.33
C ALA A 308 4.70 -17.01 -4.69
N THR A 309 3.58 -17.74 -4.79
CA THR A 309 2.75 -17.77 -6.00
C THR A 309 1.93 -16.49 -6.24
N CYS A 310 2.05 -15.45 -5.41
CA CYS A 310 1.33 -14.19 -5.60
C CYS A 310 2.27 -13.00 -5.88
N ILE A 311 3.58 -13.23 -6.04
CA ILE A 311 4.57 -12.15 -6.25
C ILE A 311 4.39 -11.51 -7.63
N ILE A 312 4.03 -12.29 -8.66
CA ILE A 312 3.87 -11.76 -10.02
C ILE A 312 2.61 -10.87 -10.10
N TYR A 313 1.57 -11.16 -9.33
CA TYR A 313 0.44 -10.24 -9.15
C TYR A 313 0.91 -8.84 -8.71
N ALA A 314 1.83 -8.76 -7.75
CA ALA A 314 2.39 -7.48 -7.31
C ALA A 314 3.27 -6.80 -8.38
N VAL A 315 3.95 -7.57 -9.23
CA VAL A 315 4.68 -7.01 -10.40
C VAL A 315 3.69 -6.39 -11.38
N ILE A 316 2.55 -7.04 -11.62
CA ILE A 316 1.49 -6.54 -12.51
C ILE A 316 0.82 -5.30 -11.91
N PHE A 317 0.58 -5.30 -10.60
CA PHE A 317 0.02 -4.17 -9.87
C PHE A 317 0.80 -2.86 -10.12
N SER A 318 2.13 -2.92 -10.16
CA SER A 318 2.99 -1.74 -10.32
C SER A 318 2.92 -1.07 -11.70
N GLN A 319 2.32 -1.71 -12.70
CA GLN A 319 2.22 -1.18 -14.05
C GLN A 319 1.22 -0.03 -14.17
N SER A 320 0.21 -0.03 -13.29
CA SER A 320 -0.91 0.91 -13.30
C SER A 320 -0.50 2.38 -13.10
N SER A 321 0.49 2.63 -12.23
CA SER A 321 1.02 3.97 -11.93
C SER A 321 2.19 4.37 -12.83
N THR A 322 2.83 3.42 -13.50
CA THR A 322 4.03 3.64 -14.33
C THR A 322 3.70 3.61 -15.82
N PHE A 323 3.80 2.45 -16.48
CA PHE A 323 3.69 2.38 -17.93
C PHE A 323 2.27 2.65 -18.44
N PHE A 324 1.21 2.29 -17.72
CA PHE A 324 -0.16 2.65 -18.14
C PHE A 324 -0.32 4.17 -18.20
N THR A 325 0.21 4.89 -17.21
CA THR A 325 0.26 6.36 -17.20
C THR A 325 1.05 6.91 -18.40
N LYS A 326 2.20 6.29 -18.72
CA LYS A 326 3.04 6.72 -19.87
C LYS A 326 2.37 6.46 -21.22
N GLN A 327 1.67 5.33 -21.37
CA GLN A 327 0.86 5.05 -22.56
C GLN A 327 -0.22 6.09 -22.73
N ALA A 328 -1.01 6.33 -21.67
CA ALA A 328 -2.08 7.32 -21.67
C ALA A 328 -1.58 8.74 -22.01
N ALA A 329 -0.34 9.08 -21.63
CA ALA A 329 0.25 10.38 -21.93
C ALA A 329 0.41 10.67 -23.43
N THR A 330 0.53 9.63 -24.26
CA THR A 330 0.69 9.73 -25.72
C THR A 330 -0.63 9.85 -26.49
N LEU A 331 -1.76 9.63 -25.83
CA LEU A 331 -3.08 9.61 -26.46
C LEU A 331 -3.72 11.00 -26.54
N ASP A 332 -4.81 11.13 -27.30
CA ASP A 332 -5.66 12.32 -27.24
C ASP A 332 -6.46 12.32 -25.93
N ARG A 333 -6.09 13.27 -25.06
CA ARG A 333 -6.62 13.43 -23.70
C ARG A 333 -7.68 14.52 -23.56
N ARG A 334 -8.20 15.04 -24.67
CA ARG A 334 -9.22 16.11 -24.64
C ARG A 334 -10.61 15.54 -24.32
N ILE A 335 -11.30 16.20 -23.39
CA ILE A 335 -12.74 16.04 -23.16
C ILE A 335 -13.39 17.38 -23.53
N GLY A 336 -14.19 17.37 -24.59
CA GLY A 336 -14.72 18.60 -25.17
C GLY A 336 -13.61 19.48 -25.77
N ALA A 337 -13.86 20.79 -25.82
CA ALA A 337 -12.96 21.73 -26.49
C ALA A 337 -11.79 22.21 -25.62
N THR A 338 -11.95 22.23 -24.29
CA THR A 338 -11.04 22.96 -23.39
C THR A 338 -10.35 22.10 -22.34
N PHE A 339 -10.94 20.96 -21.95
CA PHE A 339 -10.41 20.18 -20.83
C PHE A 339 -9.45 19.10 -21.29
N ARG A 340 -8.24 19.09 -20.73
CA ARG A 340 -7.22 18.06 -20.99
C ARG A 340 -7.01 17.22 -19.74
N VAL A 341 -7.40 15.95 -19.81
CA VAL A 341 -7.32 15.01 -18.69
C VAL A 341 -5.86 14.64 -18.43
N PRO A 342 -5.33 14.74 -17.20
CA PRO A 342 -4.00 14.23 -16.84
C PRO A 342 -3.93 12.71 -17.04
N PRO A 343 -2.84 12.13 -17.57
CA PRO A 343 -2.75 10.69 -17.79
C PRO A 343 -2.89 9.89 -16.48
N ALA A 344 -2.27 10.35 -15.40
CA ALA A 344 -2.32 9.70 -14.10
C ALA A 344 -3.74 9.70 -13.49
N ALA A 345 -4.60 10.66 -13.87
CA ALA A 345 -5.98 10.70 -13.39
C ALA A 345 -6.80 9.47 -13.77
N LEU A 346 -6.38 8.70 -14.79
CA LEU A 346 -7.03 7.43 -15.16
C LEU A 346 -6.95 6.35 -14.07
N GLN A 347 -5.96 6.42 -13.18
CA GLN A 347 -5.90 5.52 -12.02
C GLN A 347 -7.14 5.65 -11.12
N THR A 348 -7.86 6.77 -11.17
CA THR A 348 -9.14 6.97 -10.47
C THR A 348 -10.18 5.90 -10.84
N PHE A 349 -10.13 5.35 -12.06
CA PHE A 349 -11.02 4.26 -12.46
C PHE A 349 -10.81 2.98 -11.65
N ILE A 350 -9.60 2.72 -11.14
CA ILE A 350 -9.35 1.61 -10.22
C ILE A 350 -10.16 1.82 -8.94
N SER A 351 -10.01 2.99 -8.29
CA SER A 351 -10.72 3.32 -7.05
C SER A 351 -12.25 3.34 -7.23
N LEU A 352 -12.75 3.92 -8.32
CA LEU A 352 -14.18 3.95 -8.62
C LEU A 352 -14.75 2.55 -8.85
N THR A 353 -13.98 1.67 -9.52
CA THR A 353 -14.37 0.28 -9.70
C THR A 353 -14.47 -0.44 -8.36
N ILE A 354 -13.48 -0.27 -7.47
CA ILE A 354 -13.49 -0.87 -6.13
C ILE A 354 -14.71 -0.38 -5.33
N ILE A 355 -14.93 0.93 -5.26
CA ILE A 355 -16.06 1.54 -4.52
C ILE A 355 -17.41 1.02 -5.03
N THR A 356 -17.54 0.87 -6.36
CA THR A 356 -18.81 0.43 -6.97
C THR A 356 -19.00 -1.08 -6.84
N PHE A 357 -17.93 -1.86 -6.99
CA PHE A 357 -18.02 -3.31 -7.12
C PHE A 357 -17.99 -4.04 -5.78
N ILE A 358 -17.47 -3.45 -4.69
CA ILE A 358 -17.57 -4.06 -3.34
C ILE A 358 -19.04 -4.27 -2.94
N PRO A 359 -19.95 -3.27 -3.00
CA PRO A 359 -21.37 -3.49 -2.72
C PRO A 359 -22.00 -4.54 -3.64
N VAL A 360 -21.62 -4.57 -4.92
CA VAL A 360 -22.10 -5.59 -5.88
C VAL A 360 -21.62 -6.99 -5.47
N TYR A 361 -20.36 -7.11 -5.05
CA TYR A 361 -19.80 -8.36 -4.55
C TYR A 361 -20.59 -8.86 -3.33
N ASP A 362 -20.80 -8.01 -2.34
CA ASP A 362 -21.46 -8.41 -1.08
C ASP A 362 -22.97 -8.64 -1.23
N ARG A 363 -23.66 -7.81 -2.03
CA ARG A 363 -25.13 -7.83 -2.13
C ARG A 363 -25.66 -8.72 -3.24
N LEU A 364 -24.89 -8.94 -4.30
CA LEU A 364 -25.31 -9.74 -5.45
C LEU A 364 -24.49 -11.01 -5.59
N PHE A 365 -23.16 -10.90 -5.67
CA PHE A 365 -22.31 -12.06 -5.93
C PHE A 365 -22.31 -13.06 -4.78
N VAL A 366 -22.09 -12.63 -3.53
CA VAL A 366 -22.02 -13.53 -2.36
C VAL A 366 -23.34 -14.30 -2.17
N PRO A 367 -24.54 -13.67 -2.17
CA PRO A 367 -25.79 -14.40 -2.06
C PRO A 367 -26.04 -15.35 -3.23
N ALA A 368 -25.69 -14.95 -4.47
CA ALA A 368 -25.83 -15.82 -5.63
C ALA A 368 -24.89 -17.03 -5.54
N ALA A 369 -23.61 -16.81 -5.24
CA ALA A 369 -22.61 -17.87 -5.08
C ALA A 369 -22.99 -18.84 -3.95
N ARG A 370 -23.49 -18.31 -2.81
CA ARG A 370 -23.95 -19.11 -1.67
C ARG A 370 -25.04 -20.11 -2.06
N ARG A 371 -25.93 -19.77 -3.01
CA ARG A 371 -26.97 -20.70 -3.49
C ARG A 371 -26.38 -21.95 -4.13
N PHE A 372 -25.20 -21.84 -4.77
CA PHE A 372 -24.53 -22.94 -5.44
C PHE A 372 -23.49 -23.64 -4.55
N THR A 373 -22.65 -22.88 -3.87
CA THR A 373 -21.53 -23.42 -3.08
C THR A 373 -21.93 -23.87 -1.68
N ARG A 374 -23.06 -23.36 -1.16
CA ARG A 374 -23.51 -23.52 0.23
C ARG A 374 -22.52 -23.00 1.28
N LEU A 375 -21.51 -22.22 0.87
CA LEU A 375 -20.56 -21.57 1.78
C LEU A 375 -21.11 -20.22 2.23
N SER A 376 -20.95 -19.89 3.53
CA SER A 376 -21.40 -18.61 4.08
C SER A 376 -20.72 -17.42 3.41
N SER A 377 -19.44 -17.54 3.05
CA SER A 377 -18.67 -16.53 2.31
C SER A 377 -18.95 -16.48 0.80
N GLY A 378 -19.83 -17.35 0.27
CA GLY A 378 -20.09 -17.48 -1.17
C GLY A 378 -19.01 -18.29 -1.90
N ILE A 379 -17.74 -17.90 -1.80
CA ILE A 379 -16.59 -18.66 -2.34
C ILE A 379 -15.47 -18.76 -1.29
N THR A 380 -14.50 -19.66 -1.49
CA THR A 380 -13.34 -19.75 -0.58
C THR A 380 -12.37 -18.59 -0.82
N MET A 381 -11.54 -18.25 0.18
CA MET A 381 -10.52 -17.20 0.05
C MET A 381 -9.56 -17.49 -1.11
N LEU A 382 -9.16 -18.76 -1.32
CA LEU A 382 -8.26 -19.15 -2.40
C LEU A 382 -8.94 -19.06 -3.78
N GLN A 383 -10.24 -19.38 -3.88
CA GLN A 383 -11.02 -19.16 -5.10
C GLN A 383 -11.16 -17.66 -5.42
N ARG A 384 -11.35 -16.83 -4.39
CA ARG A 384 -11.41 -15.37 -4.52
C ARG A 384 -10.08 -14.84 -5.05
N ILE A 385 -8.95 -15.25 -4.47
CA ILE A 385 -7.60 -14.88 -4.92
C ILE A 385 -7.38 -15.33 -6.37
N GLY A 386 -7.62 -16.60 -6.68
CA GLY A 386 -7.44 -17.15 -8.03
C GLY A 386 -8.30 -16.45 -9.09
N THR A 387 -9.51 -16.02 -8.74
CA THR A 387 -10.37 -15.23 -9.64
C THR A 387 -9.74 -13.87 -9.95
N GLY A 388 -9.17 -13.21 -8.94
CA GLY A 388 -8.43 -11.96 -9.16
C GLY A 388 -7.20 -12.16 -10.03
N LEU A 389 -6.42 -13.23 -9.83
CA LEU A 389 -5.28 -13.57 -10.70
C LEU A 389 -5.70 -13.78 -12.17
N VAL A 390 -6.85 -14.43 -12.42
CA VAL A 390 -7.40 -14.55 -13.78
C VAL A 390 -7.74 -13.18 -14.35
N LEU A 391 -8.38 -12.30 -13.58
CA LEU A 391 -8.72 -10.94 -14.03
C LEU A 391 -7.47 -10.11 -14.33
N ALA A 392 -6.40 -10.26 -13.54
CA ALA A 392 -5.10 -9.64 -13.78
C ALA A 392 -4.47 -10.13 -15.09
N LEU A 393 -4.51 -11.44 -15.36
CA LEU A 393 -4.09 -12.01 -16.64
C LEU A 393 -4.86 -11.40 -17.81
N VAL A 394 -6.20 -11.34 -17.72
CA VAL A 394 -7.04 -10.71 -18.76
C VAL A 394 -6.67 -9.24 -18.93
N ALA A 395 -6.43 -8.51 -17.84
CA ALA A 395 -6.05 -7.11 -17.90
C ALA A 395 -4.72 -6.90 -18.64
N MET A 396 -3.72 -7.76 -18.41
CA MET A 396 -2.43 -7.67 -19.10
C MET A 396 -2.54 -8.04 -20.59
N VAL A 397 -3.38 -9.01 -20.95
CA VAL A 397 -3.69 -9.30 -22.35
C VAL A 397 -4.37 -8.11 -23.02
N VAL A 398 -5.37 -7.50 -22.37
CA VAL A 398 -6.03 -6.29 -22.88
C VAL A 398 -5.03 -5.15 -23.05
N ALA A 399 -4.17 -4.90 -22.06
CA ALA A 399 -3.15 -3.86 -22.14
C ALA A 399 -2.16 -4.09 -23.29
N ALA A 400 -1.75 -5.35 -23.53
CA ALA A 400 -0.87 -5.70 -24.65
C ALA A 400 -1.53 -5.43 -26.01
N LEU A 401 -2.83 -5.76 -26.15
CA LEU A 401 -3.61 -5.50 -27.36
C LEU A 401 -3.85 -4.00 -27.60
N VAL A 402 -4.15 -3.25 -26.54
CA VAL A 402 -4.31 -1.79 -26.60
C VAL A 402 -3.00 -1.13 -27.04
N GLU A 403 -1.85 -1.59 -26.52
CA GLU A 403 -0.54 -1.08 -26.92
C GLU A 403 -0.21 -1.42 -28.37
N ALA A 404 -0.45 -2.66 -28.80
CA ALA A 404 -0.26 -3.04 -30.20
C ALA A 404 -1.09 -2.16 -31.13
N ARG A 405 -2.33 -1.85 -30.74
CA ARG A 405 -3.18 -0.91 -31.49
C ARG A 405 -2.61 0.51 -31.50
N ARG A 406 -2.12 1.00 -30.36
CA ARG A 406 -1.51 2.34 -30.24
C ARG A 406 -0.27 2.48 -31.13
N LEU A 407 0.62 1.49 -31.13
CA LEU A 407 1.79 1.44 -32.00
C LEU A 407 1.40 1.40 -33.48
N GLY A 408 0.34 0.65 -33.83
CA GLY A 408 -0.25 0.66 -35.17
C GLY A 408 -0.71 2.06 -35.58
N VAL A 409 -1.49 2.75 -34.74
CA VAL A 409 -1.95 4.13 -35.00
C VAL A 409 -0.78 5.10 -35.16
N ALA A 410 0.28 4.97 -34.36
CA ALA A 410 1.48 5.80 -34.51
C ALA A 410 2.16 5.60 -35.87
N ARG A 411 2.21 4.35 -36.37
CA ARG A 411 2.73 4.02 -37.69
C ARG A 411 1.84 4.55 -38.81
N ASP A 412 0.55 4.30 -38.73
CA ASP A 412 -0.43 4.67 -39.76
C ASP A 412 -0.54 6.20 -39.91
N ALA A 413 -0.39 6.95 -38.81
CA ALA A 413 -0.39 8.40 -38.80
C ALA A 413 0.99 9.02 -39.13
N GLY A 414 2.05 8.21 -39.33
CA GLY A 414 3.41 8.70 -39.58
C GLY A 414 4.08 9.39 -38.38
N LEU A 415 3.56 9.20 -37.15
CA LEU A 415 4.01 9.87 -35.92
C LEU A 415 5.04 9.05 -35.12
N VAL A 416 5.69 8.06 -35.74
CA VAL A 416 6.65 7.17 -35.06
C VAL A 416 7.82 7.94 -34.46
N ASP A 417 8.29 8.99 -35.12
CA ASP A 417 9.43 9.80 -34.69
C ASP A 417 9.03 11.10 -33.96
N ASP A 418 7.73 11.31 -33.73
CA ASP A 418 7.15 12.49 -33.08
C ASP A 418 6.53 12.17 -31.71
N PRO A 419 7.34 11.83 -30.68
CA PRO A 419 6.85 11.35 -29.38
C PRO A 419 6.04 12.37 -28.56
N LYS A 420 6.11 13.65 -28.92
CA LYS A 420 5.43 14.74 -28.19
C LYS A 420 4.03 15.04 -28.75
N VAL A 421 3.75 14.62 -29.97
CA VAL A 421 2.46 14.83 -30.61
C VAL A 421 1.49 13.77 -30.09
N ALA A 422 0.30 14.20 -29.67
CA ALA A 422 -0.74 13.27 -29.25
C ALA A 422 -1.19 12.43 -30.45
N LEU A 423 -1.20 11.12 -30.27
CA LEU A 423 -1.70 10.19 -31.29
C LEU A 423 -3.21 10.40 -31.49
N PRO A 424 -3.73 10.21 -32.72
CA PRO A 424 -5.16 10.27 -33.01
C PRO A 424 -5.90 9.02 -32.49
N MET A 425 -5.73 8.73 -31.20
CA MET A 425 -6.35 7.64 -30.47
C MET A 425 -6.83 8.18 -29.13
N SER A 426 -8.11 7.97 -28.83
CA SER A 426 -8.73 8.52 -27.62
C SER A 426 -8.20 7.86 -26.35
N LEU A 427 -8.05 8.65 -25.28
CA LEU A 427 -7.71 8.18 -23.93
C LEU A 427 -8.62 7.05 -23.42
N TRP A 428 -9.88 6.97 -23.88
CA TRP A 428 -10.88 6.01 -23.40
C TRP A 428 -10.50 4.55 -23.66
N TRP A 429 -9.59 4.28 -24.61
CA TRP A 429 -9.03 2.96 -24.85
C TRP A 429 -8.26 2.38 -23.65
N MET A 430 -7.81 3.23 -22.72
CA MET A 430 -7.10 2.82 -21.51
C MET A 430 -8.06 2.38 -20.38
N VAL A 431 -9.34 2.75 -20.44
CA VAL A 431 -10.28 2.47 -19.35
C VAL A 431 -10.49 0.98 -19.07
N PRO A 432 -10.62 0.09 -20.07
CA PRO A 432 -10.83 -1.34 -19.83
C PRO A 432 -9.75 -1.98 -18.95
N GLN A 433 -8.47 -1.70 -19.19
CA GLN A 433 -7.37 -2.26 -18.38
C GLN A 433 -7.38 -1.72 -16.94
N TYR A 434 -7.73 -0.44 -16.72
CA TYR A 434 -7.86 0.13 -15.37
C TYR A 434 -9.06 -0.44 -14.60
N VAL A 435 -10.21 -0.65 -15.27
CA VAL A 435 -11.40 -1.27 -14.66
C VAL A 435 -11.13 -2.75 -14.32
N LEU A 436 -10.50 -3.50 -15.22
CA LEU A 436 -10.14 -4.89 -14.95
C LEU A 436 -9.16 -5.02 -13.77
N PHE A 437 -8.20 -4.09 -13.64
CA PHE A 437 -7.37 -3.99 -12.44
C PHE A 437 -8.18 -3.73 -11.17
N GLY A 438 -9.11 -2.77 -11.21
CA GLY A 438 -9.99 -2.50 -10.06
C GLY A 438 -10.84 -3.71 -9.67
N LEU A 439 -11.38 -4.46 -10.64
CA LEU A 439 -12.08 -5.72 -10.37
C LEU A 439 -11.14 -6.77 -9.77
N SER A 440 -9.95 -6.92 -10.34
CA SER A 440 -8.92 -7.81 -9.82
C SER A 440 -8.60 -7.50 -8.35
N ASP A 441 -8.47 -6.23 -7.97
CA ASP A 441 -8.17 -5.85 -6.58
C ASP A 441 -9.28 -6.26 -5.60
N VAL A 442 -10.56 -6.13 -5.99
CA VAL A 442 -11.70 -6.57 -5.14
C VAL A 442 -11.64 -8.07 -4.86
N PHE A 443 -11.10 -8.87 -5.78
CA PHE A 443 -10.95 -10.31 -5.63
C PHE A 443 -9.60 -10.70 -5.00
N ALA A 444 -8.48 -10.40 -5.66
CA ALA A 444 -7.14 -10.80 -5.24
C ALA A 444 -6.64 -10.03 -4.03
N MET A 445 -6.65 -8.70 -4.04
CA MET A 445 -6.04 -7.91 -2.96
C MET A 445 -6.78 -8.10 -1.64
N ILE A 446 -8.12 -7.99 -1.65
CA ILE A 446 -8.95 -8.23 -0.46
C ILE A 446 -8.85 -9.70 -0.04
N GLY A 447 -8.89 -10.65 -0.99
CA GLY A 447 -8.78 -12.08 -0.71
C GLY A 447 -7.43 -12.46 -0.09
N LEU A 448 -6.33 -11.87 -0.55
CA LEU A 448 -4.99 -12.06 0.03
C LEU A 448 -4.94 -11.49 1.44
N GLN A 449 -5.41 -10.27 1.64
CA GLN A 449 -5.43 -9.65 2.96
C GLN A 449 -6.25 -10.49 3.96
N GLU A 450 -7.44 -10.95 3.56
CA GLU A 450 -8.31 -11.82 4.35
C GLU A 450 -7.63 -13.17 4.65
N PHE A 451 -7.06 -13.82 3.63
CA PHE A 451 -6.37 -15.10 3.78
C PHE A 451 -5.20 -15.02 4.75
N PHE A 452 -4.30 -14.07 4.58
CA PHE A 452 -3.13 -13.94 5.46
C PHE A 452 -3.50 -13.50 6.88
N TYR A 453 -4.62 -12.79 7.05
CA TYR A 453 -5.12 -12.46 8.37
C TYR A 453 -5.76 -13.67 9.08
N ASP A 454 -6.57 -14.45 8.38
CA ASP A 454 -7.32 -15.57 8.98
C ASP A 454 -6.48 -16.84 9.17
N GLN A 455 -5.47 -17.06 8.33
CA GLN A 455 -4.69 -18.31 8.35
C GLN A 455 -3.49 -18.28 9.28
N VAL A 456 -3.09 -17.11 9.79
CA VAL A 456 -2.04 -17.02 10.81
C VAL A 456 -2.54 -17.48 12.19
N PRO A 457 -1.64 -17.95 13.08
CA PRO A 457 -1.95 -18.16 14.49
C PRO A 457 -2.55 -16.91 15.13
N ASP A 458 -3.44 -17.07 16.11
CA ASP A 458 -4.19 -15.95 16.69
C ASP A 458 -3.28 -14.94 17.41
N ALA A 459 -2.19 -15.43 18.01
CA ALA A 459 -1.13 -14.63 18.60
C ALA A 459 -0.33 -13.77 17.58
N LEU A 460 -0.43 -14.09 16.29
CA LEU A 460 0.34 -13.51 15.18
C LEU A 460 -0.53 -12.83 14.10
N ARG A 461 -1.80 -12.49 14.39
CA ARG A 461 -2.69 -11.84 13.40
C ARG A 461 -2.12 -10.56 12.77
N SER A 462 -1.43 -9.73 13.56
CA SER A 462 -0.76 -8.52 13.03
C SER A 462 0.40 -8.82 12.09
N LEU A 463 1.08 -9.96 12.29
CA LEU A 463 2.14 -10.44 11.40
C LEU A 463 1.58 -10.95 10.07
N GLY A 464 0.34 -11.46 10.04
CA GLY A 464 -0.34 -11.85 8.80
C GLY A 464 -0.43 -10.70 7.80
N LEU A 465 -0.85 -9.51 8.24
CA LEU A 465 -0.91 -8.31 7.41
C LEU A 465 0.48 -7.87 6.94
N ALA A 466 1.47 -7.97 7.80
CA ALA A 466 2.87 -7.70 7.47
C ALA A 466 3.40 -8.64 6.36
N PHE A 467 3.10 -9.93 6.47
CA PHE A 467 3.49 -10.93 5.48
C PHE A 467 2.72 -10.78 4.17
N PHE A 468 1.47 -10.33 4.21
CA PHE A 468 0.72 -9.90 3.03
C PHE A 468 1.39 -8.70 2.33
N LEU A 469 1.73 -7.64 3.07
CA LEU A 469 2.41 -6.46 2.50
C LEU A 469 3.77 -6.84 1.89
N SER A 470 4.44 -7.88 2.41
CA SER A 470 5.70 -8.40 1.85
C SER A 470 5.60 -8.95 0.43
N ILE A 471 4.42 -9.42 0.01
CA ILE A 471 4.17 -9.79 -1.40
C ILE A 471 4.40 -8.57 -2.29
N PHE A 472 3.82 -7.43 -1.93
CA PHE A 472 3.90 -6.20 -2.73
C PHE A 472 5.30 -5.61 -2.72
N GLY A 473 5.96 -5.57 -1.56
CA GLY A 473 7.34 -5.06 -1.50
C GLY A 473 8.32 -5.87 -2.32
N VAL A 474 8.29 -7.20 -2.22
CA VAL A 474 9.13 -8.09 -3.03
C VAL A 474 8.75 -8.00 -4.51
N GLY A 475 7.45 -7.97 -4.83
CA GLY A 475 6.98 -7.82 -6.21
C GLY A 475 7.41 -6.50 -6.85
N HIS A 476 7.41 -5.40 -6.10
CA HIS A 476 7.90 -4.10 -6.57
C HIS A 476 9.42 -4.14 -6.85
N PHE A 477 10.23 -4.73 -5.98
CA PHE A 477 11.65 -4.92 -6.26
C PHE A 477 11.89 -5.84 -7.47
N LEU A 478 11.13 -6.92 -7.58
CA LEU A 478 11.20 -7.83 -8.73
C LEU A 478 10.82 -7.10 -10.02
N SER A 479 9.80 -6.25 -10.00
CA SER A 479 9.40 -5.43 -11.14
C SER A 479 10.51 -4.46 -11.55
N SER A 480 11.15 -3.79 -10.58
CA SER A 480 12.31 -2.92 -10.82
C SER A 480 13.48 -3.69 -11.48
N PHE A 481 13.78 -4.88 -10.97
CA PHE A 481 14.80 -5.77 -11.52
C PHE A 481 14.46 -6.22 -12.95
N LEU A 482 13.23 -6.69 -13.20
CA LEU A 482 12.78 -7.14 -14.51
C LEU A 482 12.91 -6.03 -15.56
N ILE A 483 12.44 -4.82 -15.24
CA ILE A 483 12.54 -3.66 -16.14
C ILE A 483 14.02 -3.36 -16.44
N SER A 484 14.87 -3.29 -15.40
CA SER A 484 16.30 -2.99 -15.57
C SER A 484 17.03 -4.06 -16.39
N ALA A 485 16.74 -5.34 -16.15
CA ALA A 485 17.35 -6.46 -16.85
C ALA A 485 16.93 -6.50 -18.33
N ILE A 486 15.63 -6.32 -18.61
CA ILE A 486 15.10 -6.30 -19.97
C ILE A 486 15.61 -5.08 -20.73
N ASP A 487 15.64 -3.89 -20.11
CA ASP A 487 16.20 -2.68 -20.72
C ASP A 487 17.68 -2.88 -21.07
N GLY A 488 18.48 -3.41 -20.15
CA GLY A 488 19.89 -3.72 -20.38
C GLY A 488 20.15 -4.79 -21.44
N ALA A 489 19.28 -5.80 -21.54
CA ALA A 489 19.38 -6.86 -22.54
C ALA A 489 18.97 -6.38 -23.95
N THR A 490 17.86 -5.65 -24.05
CA THR A 490 17.28 -5.23 -25.33
C THR A 490 18.03 -4.07 -25.97
N LYS A 491 18.65 -3.19 -25.17
CA LYS A 491 19.59 -2.15 -25.68
C LYS A 491 20.79 -2.73 -26.43
N LYS A 492 21.22 -3.95 -26.09
CA LYS A 492 22.36 -4.60 -26.74
C LYS A 492 22.00 -5.18 -28.11
N SER A 493 20.75 -5.56 -28.31
CA SER A 493 20.26 -6.17 -29.56
C SER A 493 19.53 -5.18 -30.49
N GLY A 494 19.39 -3.91 -30.08
CA GLY A 494 18.74 -2.86 -30.87
C GLY A 494 18.00 -1.84 -30.01
N ALA A 495 16.79 -1.47 -30.43
CA ALA A 495 15.95 -0.55 -29.67
C ALA A 495 15.43 -1.22 -28.39
N SER A 496 15.54 -0.52 -27.26
CA SER A 496 14.98 -0.98 -25.97
C SER A 496 13.47 -1.15 -26.06
N TRP A 497 12.94 -2.19 -25.41
CA TRP A 497 11.49 -2.34 -25.20
C TRP A 497 10.88 -1.14 -24.48
N PHE A 498 11.68 -0.39 -23.72
CA PHE A 498 11.29 0.77 -22.92
C PHE A 498 11.90 2.08 -23.45
N SER A 499 12.04 2.20 -24.77
CA SER A 499 12.55 3.41 -25.42
C SER A 499 11.88 4.68 -24.90
N ASN A 500 12.66 5.77 -24.79
CA ASN A 500 12.13 7.08 -24.38
C ASN A 500 11.10 7.62 -25.36
N ASN A 501 11.25 7.29 -26.65
CA ASN A 501 10.19 7.46 -27.62
C ASN A 501 9.27 6.24 -27.53
N LEU A 502 8.12 6.40 -26.87
CA LEU A 502 7.15 5.33 -26.69
C LEU A 502 6.59 4.81 -28.01
N ASN A 503 6.60 5.59 -29.10
CA ASN A 503 6.15 5.13 -30.41
C ASN A 503 7.14 4.18 -31.08
N ARG A 504 8.39 4.14 -30.60
CA ARG A 504 9.41 3.14 -30.95
C ARG A 504 9.64 2.08 -29.85
N ALA A 505 9.01 2.24 -28.70
CA ALA A 505 9.07 1.27 -27.62
C ALA A 505 8.18 0.06 -27.96
N HIS A 506 8.41 -1.05 -27.26
CA HIS A 506 7.64 -2.28 -27.38
C HIS A 506 7.11 -2.71 -26.01
N LEU A 507 6.25 -1.86 -25.44
CA LEU A 507 5.58 -2.16 -24.18
C LEU A 507 4.61 -3.34 -24.33
N ASP A 508 4.12 -3.60 -25.54
CA ASP A 508 3.31 -4.77 -25.89
C ASP A 508 4.05 -6.08 -25.60
N TYR A 509 5.34 -6.17 -25.93
CA TYR A 509 6.16 -7.34 -25.62
C TYR A 509 6.32 -7.53 -24.11
N PHE A 510 6.51 -6.43 -23.38
CA PHE A 510 6.60 -6.49 -21.93
C PHE A 510 5.27 -6.93 -21.30
N TYR A 511 4.14 -6.45 -21.80
CA TYR A 511 2.82 -6.86 -21.31
C TYR A 511 2.48 -8.30 -21.65
N TRP A 512 2.88 -8.79 -22.82
CA TRP A 512 2.79 -10.22 -23.15
C TRP A 512 3.67 -11.09 -22.24
N LEU A 513 4.88 -10.63 -21.92
CA LEU A 513 5.74 -11.31 -20.95
C LEU A 513 5.06 -11.38 -19.57
N LEU A 514 4.51 -10.27 -19.09
CA LEU A 514 3.79 -10.23 -17.81
C LEU A 514 2.52 -11.10 -17.83
N ALA A 515 1.79 -11.15 -18.95
CA ALA A 515 0.67 -12.08 -19.12
C ALA A 515 1.13 -13.55 -19.06
N GLY A 516 2.25 -13.89 -19.72
CA GLY A 516 2.85 -15.22 -19.65
C GLY A 516 3.28 -15.61 -18.24
N LEU A 517 3.94 -14.69 -17.52
CA LEU A 517 4.31 -14.89 -16.11
C LEU A 517 3.08 -15.04 -15.22
N CYS A 518 2.01 -14.28 -15.46
CA CYS A 518 0.75 -14.41 -14.72
C CYS A 518 0.05 -15.74 -14.99
N ALA A 519 0.11 -16.25 -16.23
CA ALA A 519 -0.44 -17.57 -16.55
C ALA A 519 0.34 -18.69 -15.83
N ALA A 520 1.67 -18.58 -15.77
CA ALA A 520 2.52 -19.50 -15.00
C ALA A 520 2.26 -19.39 -13.49
N GLU A 521 2.12 -18.17 -12.97
CA GLU A 521 1.73 -17.87 -11.59
C GLU A 521 0.39 -18.52 -11.25
N LEU A 522 -0.64 -18.32 -12.08
CA LEU A 522 -1.97 -18.89 -11.90
C LEU A 522 -1.92 -20.43 -11.89
N ALA A 523 -1.16 -21.04 -12.80
CA ALA A 523 -0.99 -22.49 -12.82
C ALA A 523 -0.34 -23.02 -11.52
N ALA A 524 0.73 -22.37 -11.07
CA ALA A 524 1.39 -22.70 -9.82
C ALA A 524 0.47 -22.49 -8.61
N PHE A 525 -0.26 -21.38 -8.56
CA PHE A 525 -1.24 -21.06 -7.52
C PHE A 525 -2.35 -22.11 -7.46
N VAL A 526 -2.87 -22.58 -8.61
CA VAL A 526 -3.88 -23.64 -8.66
C VAL A 526 -3.33 -24.96 -8.11
N VAL A 527 -2.09 -25.32 -8.41
CA VAL A 527 -1.44 -26.52 -7.85
C VAL A 527 -1.28 -26.40 -6.33
N VAL A 528 -0.72 -25.29 -5.87
CA VAL A 528 -0.49 -25.05 -4.43
C VAL A 528 -1.81 -24.99 -3.66
N SER A 529 -2.81 -24.29 -4.17
CA SER A 529 -4.11 -24.13 -3.52
C SER A 529 -4.89 -25.44 -3.38
N ARG A 530 -4.70 -26.42 -4.28
CA ARG A 530 -5.29 -27.76 -4.16
C ARG A 530 -4.72 -28.57 -3.00
N VAL A 531 -3.44 -28.36 -2.68
CA VAL A 531 -2.74 -29.06 -1.60
C VAL A 531 -2.84 -28.29 -0.28
N TYR A 532 -3.18 -27.00 -0.34
CA TYR A 532 -3.29 -26.15 0.83
C TYR A 532 -4.47 -26.57 1.73
N VAL A 533 -4.18 -26.78 3.02
CA VAL A 533 -5.18 -27.12 4.03
C VAL A 533 -5.43 -25.91 4.92
N TYR A 534 -6.68 -25.45 4.94
CA TYR A 534 -7.13 -24.35 5.80
C TYR A 534 -6.95 -24.67 7.29
N LYS A 535 -6.56 -23.66 8.07
CA LYS A 535 -6.59 -23.71 9.53
C LYS A 535 -8.02 -23.99 10.01
N LYS A 536 -8.20 -24.99 10.87
CA LYS A 536 -9.51 -25.26 11.49
C LYS A 536 -9.85 -24.11 12.45
N ARG A 537 -11.05 -23.54 12.33
CA ARG A 537 -11.57 -22.61 13.36
C ARG A 537 -11.88 -23.44 14.61
N VAL A 538 -11.21 -23.14 15.72
CA VAL A 538 -11.61 -23.67 17.03
C VAL A 538 -12.94 -23.01 17.35
N ALA A 539 -14.02 -23.80 17.45
CA ALA A 539 -15.28 -23.28 17.96
C ALA A 539 -15.01 -22.84 19.40
N HIS A 540 -15.23 -21.56 19.71
CA HIS A 540 -15.35 -21.15 21.09
C HIS A 540 -16.52 -21.96 21.65
N HIS A 541 -16.21 -22.93 22.51
CA HIS A 541 -17.20 -23.49 23.41
C HIS A 541 -17.60 -22.31 24.29
N ASP A 542 -18.77 -21.74 24.03
CA ASP A 542 -19.42 -20.91 25.03
C ASP A 542 -19.49 -21.77 26.30
N HIS A 543 -18.80 -21.30 27.34
CA HIS A 543 -18.96 -21.81 28.68
C HIS A 543 -20.39 -21.48 29.08
N ASP A 544 -21.27 -22.46 28.90
CA ASP A 544 -22.63 -22.43 29.41
C ASP A 544 -22.54 -22.62 30.93
N ASP A 545 -22.14 -21.56 31.63
CA ASP A 545 -22.24 -21.47 33.09
C ASP A 545 -23.71 -21.26 33.47
N GLY A 546 -24.37 -22.38 33.74
CA GLY A 546 -25.24 -22.55 34.91
C GLY A 546 -26.58 -21.83 34.93
N GLY A 547 -27.65 -22.60 34.75
CA GLY A 547 -29.00 -22.21 35.12
C GLY A 547 -29.88 -23.41 35.43
N ALA A 548 -29.55 -24.14 36.50
CA ALA A 548 -30.53 -25.02 37.14
C ALA A 548 -31.75 -24.19 37.54
N VAL A 549 -32.91 -24.52 36.96
CA VAL A 549 -34.21 -24.06 37.45
C VAL A 549 -34.99 -25.32 37.78
N MET A 550 -35.36 -25.42 39.07
CA MET A 550 -36.33 -26.37 39.62
C MET A 550 -37.67 -26.33 38.89
#